data_AF-A0A327VS91-F1
#
_entry.id   AF-A0A327VS91-F1
#
_cell.length_a   1.000
_cell.length_b   1.000
_cell.length_c   1.000
_cell.angle_alpha   90.00
_cell.angle_beta   90.00
_cell.angle_gamma   90.00
#
_symmetry.space_group_name_H-M   'P 1'
#
loop_
_entity.id
_entity.type
_entity.pdbx_description
1 polymer ?
#
loop_
_entity_poly.entity_id
_entity_poly.type
_entity_poly.pdbx_seq_one_letter_code
_entity_poly.pdbx_strand_id
1 'polypeptide(L)'
;MNRNDTSPQFELIRVGIKEGAITTMQEVIRVMGIVIAIDLLKIHHKTLTKKMYNPELFTFADAWRLADILGMEPEDIMKLISREMKKNKAVK
;
A
#
# COMPACT_ATOMS: atom_id res chain seq x y z
N MET A 1 12.54 13.22 12.60
CA MET A 1 11.17 12.82 12.98
C MET A 1 11.20 11.33 13.30
N ASN A 2 11.26 10.97 14.59
CA ASN A 2 11.09 9.58 15.04
C ASN A 2 9.61 9.40 15.36
N ARG A 3 8.85 8.81 14.43
CA ARG A 3 7.52 8.29 14.73
C ARG A 3 7.56 6.77 14.56
N ASN A 4 8.19 6.12 15.53
CA ASN A 4 7.93 4.73 15.87
C ASN A 4 6.60 4.58 16.64
N ASP A 5 5.62 5.47 16.41
CA ASP A 5 4.22 5.19 16.73
C ASP A 5 3.75 4.16 15.70
N THR A 6 4.13 2.91 15.94
CA THR A 6 3.64 1.77 15.19
C THR A 6 2.19 1.57 15.60
N SER A 7 1.32 2.41 15.04
CA SER A 7 -0.11 2.26 15.22
C SER A 7 -0.47 0.80 14.93
N PRO A 8 -1.27 0.13 15.77
CA PRO A 8 -1.62 -1.29 15.58
C PRO A 8 -2.07 -1.62 14.15
N GLN A 9 -2.71 -0.65 13.47
CA GLN A 9 -3.10 -0.78 12.07
C GLN A 9 -1.93 -0.96 11.09
N PHE A 10 -0.78 -0.33 11.33
CA PHE A 10 0.40 -0.46 10.46
C PHE A 10 1.07 -1.81 10.66
N GLU A 11 1.09 -2.32 11.91
CA GLU A 11 1.56 -3.68 12.18
C GLU A 11 0.67 -4.73 11.51
N LEU A 12 -0.66 -4.56 11.59
CA LEU A 12 -1.61 -5.42 10.88
C LEU A 12 -1.38 -5.41 9.36
N ILE A 13 -1.07 -4.24 8.78
CA ILE A 13 -0.73 -4.16 7.36
C ILE A 13 0.56 -4.92 7.07
N ARG A 14 1.62 -4.69 7.84
CA ARG A 14 2.91 -5.36 7.67
C ARG A 14 2.78 -6.89 7.71
N VAL A 15 2.20 -7.40 8.78
CA VAL A 15 2.00 -8.84 9.00
C VAL A 15 1.07 -9.38 7.91
N GLY A 16 -0.01 -8.68 7.60
CA GLY A 16 -0.94 -9.07 6.55
C GLY A 16 -0.29 -9.21 5.18
N ILE A 17 0.63 -8.31 4.81
CA ILE A 17 1.38 -8.41 3.55
C ILE A 17 2.36 -9.59 3.59
N LYS A 18 3.11 -9.76 4.69
CA LYS A 18 4.12 -10.83 4.83
C LYS A 18 3.50 -12.23 4.80
N GLU A 19 2.40 -12.42 5.52
CA GLU A 19 1.64 -13.67 5.58
C GLU A 19 0.74 -13.88 4.36
N GLY A 20 0.63 -12.89 3.46
CA GLY A 20 -0.19 -12.96 2.25
C GLY A 20 -1.70 -12.83 2.50
N ALA A 21 -2.12 -12.41 3.69
CA ALA A 21 -3.53 -12.10 4.00
C ALA A 21 -4.01 -10.80 3.32
N ILE A 22 -3.10 -9.83 3.11
CA ILE A 22 -3.33 -8.63 2.30
C ILE A 22 -2.71 -8.87 0.93
N THR A 23 -3.55 -8.89 -0.10
CA THR A 23 -3.15 -9.25 -1.47
C THR A 23 -3.33 -8.12 -2.46
N THR A 24 -3.93 -7.00 -2.03
CA THR A 24 -4.22 -5.84 -2.87
C THR A 24 -3.83 -4.52 -2.19
N MET A 25 -3.50 -3.52 -2.99
CA MET A 25 -3.30 -2.15 -2.52
C MET A 25 -4.60 -1.55 -1.97
N GLN A 26 -5.76 -1.96 -2.47
CA GLN A 26 -7.04 -1.54 -1.91
C GLN A 26 -7.19 -1.95 -0.45
N GLU A 27 -6.80 -3.17 -0.09
CA GLU A 27 -6.83 -3.65 1.30
C GLU A 27 -5.86 -2.87 2.19
N VAL A 28 -4.63 -2.61 1.70
CA VAL A 28 -3.65 -1.76 2.41
C VAL A 28 -4.27 -0.41 2.78
N ILE A 29 -4.82 0.30 1.79
CA ILE A 29 -5.40 1.63 2.01
C ILE A 29 -6.67 1.56 2.85
N ARG A 30 -7.46 0.48 2.75
CA ARG A 30 -8.66 0.28 3.57
C ARG A 30 -8.31 0.11 5.05
N VAL A 31 -7.29 -0.69 5.37
CA VAL A 31 -6.81 -0.87 6.76
C VAL A 31 -6.13 0.39 7.28
N MET A 32 -5.36 1.08 6.44
CA MET A 32 -4.69 2.34 6.79
C MET A 32 -5.70 3.48 7.03
N GLY A 33 -6.82 3.48 6.30
CA GLY A 33 -7.76 4.58 6.22
C GLY A 33 -7.38 5.58 5.14
N ILE A 34 -8.33 5.91 4.25
CA ILE A 34 -8.08 6.75 3.07
C ILE A 34 -7.60 8.17 3.42
N VAL A 35 -8.11 8.75 4.52
CA VAL A 35 -7.72 10.09 4.98
C VAL A 35 -6.26 10.10 5.44
N ILE A 36 -5.83 9.06 6.17
CA ILE A 36 -4.45 8.90 6.63
C ILE A 36 -3.52 8.68 5.44
N ALA A 37 -3.92 7.82 4.50
CA ALA A 37 -3.14 7.58 3.29
C ALA A 37 -2.94 8.86 2.45
N ILE A 38 -3.98 9.68 2.29
CA ILE A 38 -3.89 10.98 1.59
C ILE A 38 -2.89 11.90 2.27
N ASP A 39 -2.97 12.03 3.60
CA ASP A 39 -2.08 12.93 4.35
C ASP A 39 -0.62 12.45 4.32
N LEU A 40 -0.38 11.14 4.47
CA LEU A 40 0.97 10.58 4.51
C LEU A 40 1.61 10.52 3.11
N LEU A 41 0.85 10.16 2.08
CA LEU A 41 1.35 10.07 0.70
C LEU A 41 1.36 11.42 -0.03
N LYS A 42 0.77 12.45 0.58
CA LYS A 42 0.61 13.80 -0.01
C LYS A 42 0.03 13.74 -1.42
N ILE A 43 -1.03 12.94 -1.57
CA ILE A 43 -1.69 12.67 -2.86
C ILE A 43 -3.17 13.03 -2.79
N HIS A 44 -3.71 13.60 -3.88
CA HIS A 44 -5.12 13.92 -3.95
C HIS A 44 -6.00 12.66 -3.90
N HIS A 45 -7.16 12.74 -3.21
CA HIS A 45 -8.12 11.64 -3.04
C HIS A 45 -8.42 10.91 -4.36
N LYS A 46 -8.85 11.64 -5.40
CA LYS A 46 -9.18 11.09 -6.72
C LYS A 46 -8.03 10.27 -7.32
N THR A 47 -6.79 10.72 -7.13
CA THR A 47 -5.61 10.03 -7.66
C THR A 47 -5.33 8.76 -6.87
N LEU A 48 -5.45 8.80 -5.54
CA LEU A 48 -5.31 7.61 -4.69
C LEU A 48 -6.37 6.56 -5.03
N THR A 49 -7.65 6.97 -5.14
CA THR A 49 -8.74 6.07 -5.54
C THR A 49 -8.43 5.40 -6.88
N LYS A 50 -7.96 6.16 -7.88
CA LYS A 50 -7.61 5.59 -9.18
C LYS A 50 -6.49 4.56 -9.07
N LYS A 51 -5.45 4.82 -8.27
CA LYS A 51 -4.32 3.90 -8.04
C LYS A 51 -4.77 2.63 -7.32
N MET A 52 -5.66 2.73 -6.32
CA MET A 52 -6.17 1.56 -5.59
C MET A 52 -6.85 0.51 -6.48
N TYR A 53 -7.54 0.95 -7.54
CA TYR A 53 -8.22 0.04 -8.48
C TYR A 53 -7.38 -0.29 -9.72
N ASN A 54 -6.28 0.42 -9.94
CA ASN A 54 -5.38 0.22 -11.08
C ASN A 54 -3.95 0.19 -10.54
N PRO A 55 -3.50 -0.95 -9.99
CA PRO A 55 -2.22 -1.06 -9.29
C PRO A 55 -1.02 -0.69 -10.19
N GLU A 56 -1.14 -0.79 -11.52
CA GLU A 56 -0.12 -0.33 -12.47
C GLU A 56 0.19 1.18 -12.40
N LEU A 57 -0.68 1.97 -11.76
CA LEU A 57 -0.48 3.40 -11.56
C LEU A 57 0.36 3.72 -10.33
N PHE A 58 0.66 2.75 -9.46
CA PHE A 58 1.63 2.94 -8.38
C PHE A 58 3.03 3.05 -8.97
N THR A 59 3.72 4.13 -8.63
CA THR A 59 5.09 4.37 -9.04
C THR A 59 6.05 3.79 -8.01
N PHE A 60 7.31 3.63 -8.39
CA PHE A 60 8.37 3.25 -7.46
C PHE A 60 8.47 4.22 -6.27
N ALA A 61 8.28 5.52 -6.51
CA ALA A 61 8.27 6.53 -5.45
C ALA A 61 7.10 6.33 -4.47
N ASP A 62 5.93 5.89 -4.94
CA ASP A 62 4.81 5.57 -4.04
C ASP A 62 5.11 4.35 -3.17
N ALA A 63 5.73 3.31 -3.76
CA ALA A 63 6.13 2.12 -3.03
C ALA A 63 7.15 2.44 -1.92
N TRP A 64 8.14 3.29 -2.22
CA TRP A 64 9.10 3.78 -1.23
C TRP A 64 8.44 4.54 -0.08
N ARG A 65 7.52 5.46 -0.37
CA ARG A 65 6.81 6.22 0.67
C ARG A 65 5.97 5.29 1.55
N LEU A 66 5.25 4.35 0.95
CA LEU A 66 4.46 3.37 1.68
C LEU A 66 5.34 2.49 2.56
N ALA A 67 6.47 2.04 2.03
CA ALA A 67 7.45 1.25 2.77
C ALA A 67 8.00 2.01 3.97
N ASP A 68 8.38 3.28 3.80
CA ASP A 68 8.83 4.16 4.89
C ASP A 68 7.75 4.35 5.97
N ILE A 69 6.52 4.66 5.56
CA ILE A 69 5.35 4.80 6.47
C ILE A 69 5.10 3.52 7.27
N LEU A 70 5.17 2.37 6.60
CA LEU A 70 4.86 1.08 7.17
C LEU A 70 6.06 0.45 7.89
N GLY A 71 7.27 1.00 7.78
CA GLY A 71 8.51 0.38 8.27
C GLY A 71 8.76 -0.98 7.60
N MET A 72 8.66 -1.03 6.28
CA MET A 72 8.90 -2.20 5.43
C MET A 72 9.97 -1.90 4.40
N GLU A 73 10.44 -2.94 3.71
CA GLU A 73 11.28 -2.79 2.52
C GLU A 73 10.42 -2.44 1.29
N PRO A 74 10.83 -1.49 0.43
CA PRO A 74 10.13 -1.14 -0.81
C PRO A 74 9.83 -2.34 -1.72
N GLU A 75 10.72 -3.35 -1.72
CA GLU A 75 10.58 -4.59 -2.47
C GLU A 75 9.32 -5.36 -2.10
N ASP A 76 8.88 -5.32 -0.84
CA ASP A 76 7.70 -6.05 -0.39
C ASP A 76 6.41 -5.38 -0.89
N ILE A 77 6.38 -4.04 -0.89
CA ILE A 77 5.29 -3.28 -1.50
C ILE A 77 5.26 -3.49 -3.02
N MET A 78 6.42 -3.49 -3.68
CA MET A 78 6.52 -3.75 -5.11
C MET A 78 6.10 -5.18 -5.49
N LYS A 79 6.45 -6.18 -4.67
CA LYS A 79 5.97 -7.56 -4.84
C LYS A 79 4.45 -7.65 -4.72
N LEU A 80 3.86 -6.96 -3.75
CA LEU A 80 2.41 -6.89 -3.59
C LEU A 80 1.75 -6.33 -4.85
N ILE A 81 2.17 -5.15 -5.30
CA ILE A 81 1.66 -4.50 -6.53
C ILE A 81 1.81 -5.43 -7.74
N SER A 82 2.99 -6.05 -7.92
CA SER A 82 3.25 -6.95 -9.04
C SER A 82 2.35 -8.20 -9.02
N ARG A 83 2.14 -8.81 -7.84
CA ARG A 83 1.24 -9.96 -7.67
C ARG A 83 -0.20 -9.58 -7.99
N GLU A 84 -0.66 -8.44 -7.49
CA GLU A 84 -1.99 -7.90 -7.77
C GLU A 84 -2.19 -7.65 -9.27
N MET A 85 -1.23 -7.01 -9.94
CA MET A 85 -1.27 -6.79 -11.39
C MET A 85 -1.37 -8.09 -12.18
N LYS A 86 -0.63 -9.14 -11.79
CA LYS A 86 -0.71 -10.46 -12.42
C LYS A 86 -2.09 -11.09 -12.22
N LYS A 87 -2.65 -11.00 -11.02
CA LYS A 87 -4.00 -11.49 -10.71
C LYS A 87 -5.06 -10.75 -11.54
N ASN A 88 -4.99 -9.43 -11.63
CA ASN A 88 -5.95 -8.62 -12.40
C ASN A 88 -5.88 -8.89 -13.91
N LYS A 89 -4.71 -9.27 -14.44
CA LYS A 89 -4.57 -9.69 -15.85
C LYS A 89 -5.11 -11.10 -16.12
N ALA A 90 -5.05 -12.01 -15.14
CA ALA A 90 -5.56 -13.37 -15.31
C ALA A 90 -7.10 -13.46 -15.30
N VAL A 91 -7.77 -12.41 -14.81
CA VAL A 91 -9.23 -12.33 -14.70
C VAL A 91 -9.86 -11.57 -15.87
N LYS A 92 -9.05 -10.97 -16.76
CA LYS A 92 -9.49 -10.30 -17.99
C LYS A 92 -9.38 -11.23 -19.19
#